data_AF-A0A2D5FHN2-F1
#
_entry.id   AF-A0A2D5FHN2-F1
#
_cell.length_a   1.000
_cell.length_b   1.000
_cell.length_c   1.000
_cell.angle_alpha   90.00
_cell.angle_beta   90.00
_cell.angle_gamma   90.00
#
_symmetry.space_group_name_H-M   'P 1'
#
loop_
_entity.id
_entity.type
_entity.pdbx_description
1 polymer ?
#
loop_
_entity_poly.entity_id
_entity_poly.type
_entity_poly.pdbx_seq_one_letter_code
_entity_poly.pdbx_strand_id
1 'polypeptide(L)'
;MSELDVFGFIGVNRSVFSTLFLCGVLMPLSVVIVAYLFKSFSTTIRGAAMVSALIGVVMLTFFTMGAQNTFFMMLTTLSEMAGNGSEVAADFLNGANLPIGETINPPGWMMALSLVQVVINFALTVYVFLFAQWDNS
;
A
#
# COMPACT_ATOMS: atom_id res chain seq x y z
N MET A 1 17.96 14.94 -20.02
CA MET A 1 18.13 13.59 -19.44
C MET A 1 17.92 12.56 -20.53
N SER A 2 18.59 11.41 -20.46
CA SER A 2 18.61 10.39 -21.53
C SER A 2 17.52 9.33 -21.30
N GLU A 3 17.21 8.51 -22.30
CA GLU A 3 16.29 7.35 -22.17
C GLU A 3 16.63 6.46 -20.96
N LEU A 4 17.90 6.42 -20.55
CA LEU A 4 18.38 5.72 -19.35
C LEU A 4 17.64 6.14 -18.07
N ASP A 5 17.28 7.42 -17.95
CA ASP A 5 16.62 7.98 -16.77
C ASP A 5 15.14 7.53 -16.72
N VAL A 6 14.50 7.38 -17.89
CA VAL A 6 13.14 6.83 -18.03
C VAL A 6 13.13 5.32 -17.75
N PHE A 7 14.15 4.59 -18.19
CA PHE A 7 14.29 3.17 -17.83
C PHE A 7 14.56 2.97 -16.33
N GLY A 8 15.38 3.83 -15.72
CA GLY A 8 15.58 3.87 -14.27
C GLY A 8 14.26 4.11 -13.53
N PHE A 9 13.47 5.08 -13.99
CA PHE A 9 12.13 5.36 -13.47
C PHE A 9 11.20 4.12 -13.50
N ILE A 10 11.13 3.41 -14.64
CA ILE A 10 10.33 2.19 -14.76
C ILE A 10 10.81 1.11 -13.77
N GLY A 11 12.12 0.96 -13.62
CA GLY A 11 12.72 0.00 -12.69
C GLY A 11 12.32 0.27 -11.24
N VAL A 12 12.44 1.51 -10.78
CA VAL A 12 12.07 1.87 -9.40
C VAL A 12 10.56 1.76 -9.19
N ASN A 13 9.74 2.19 -10.14
CA ASN A 13 8.28 2.08 -10.07
C ASN A 13 7.83 0.61 -9.91
N ARG A 14 8.40 -0.31 -10.71
CA ARG A 14 8.15 -1.76 -10.58
C ARG A 14 8.57 -2.31 -9.22
N SER A 15 9.71 -1.86 -8.69
CA SER A 15 10.17 -2.29 -7.37
C SER A 15 9.20 -1.87 -6.28
N VAL A 16 8.82 -0.59 -6.24
CA VAL A 16 7.88 -0.05 -5.23
C VAL A 16 6.53 -0.77 -5.33
N PHE A 17 6.02 -0.99 -6.54
CA PHE A 17 4.78 -1.74 -6.75
C PHE A 17 4.89 -3.19 -6.25
N SER A 18 5.96 -3.89 -6.59
CA SER A 18 6.17 -5.27 -6.15
C SER A 18 6.25 -5.36 -4.64
N THR A 19 6.96 -4.45 -3.97
CA THR A 19 7.01 -4.41 -2.50
C THR A 19 5.65 -4.08 -1.90
N LEU A 20 4.92 -3.10 -2.45
CA LEU A 20 3.58 -2.76 -2.01
C LEU A 20 2.63 -3.95 -2.09
N PHE A 21 2.62 -4.64 -3.23
CA PHE A 21 1.80 -5.82 -3.45
C PHE A 21 2.17 -6.95 -2.49
N LEU A 22 3.46 -7.26 -2.36
CA LEU A 22 3.94 -8.34 -1.51
C LEU A 22 3.59 -8.09 -0.04
N CYS A 23 3.87 -6.89 0.48
CA CYS A 23 3.50 -6.51 1.84
C CYS A 23 1.98 -6.50 2.04
N GLY A 24 1.23 -5.98 1.06
CA GLY A 24 -0.23 -5.93 1.09
C GLY A 24 -0.91 -7.30 1.13
N VAL A 25 -0.30 -8.34 0.55
CA VAL A 25 -0.82 -9.71 0.57
C VAL A 25 -0.31 -10.51 1.79
N LEU A 26 1.00 -10.43 2.07
CA LEU A 26 1.61 -11.25 3.12
C LEU A 26 1.19 -10.84 4.53
N MET A 27 0.99 -9.55 4.80
CA MET A 27 0.57 -9.07 6.12
C MET A 27 -0.81 -9.62 6.52
N PRO A 28 -1.89 -9.42 5.74
CA PRO A 28 -3.20 -9.99 6.07
C PRO A 28 -3.18 -11.51 6.19
N LEU A 29 -2.45 -12.20 5.32
CA LEU A 29 -2.30 -13.65 5.41
C LEU A 29 -1.64 -14.08 6.73
N SER A 30 -0.59 -13.37 7.13
CA SER A 30 0.12 -13.63 8.40
C SER A 30 -0.79 -13.42 9.62
N VAL A 31 -1.63 -12.38 9.61
CA VAL A 31 -2.61 -12.11 10.66
C VAL A 31 -3.58 -13.29 10.83
N VAL A 32 -4.12 -13.81 9.72
CA VAL A 32 -5.03 -14.97 9.73
C VAL A 32 -4.32 -16.23 10.23
N ILE A 33 -3.10 -16.50 9.76
CA ILE A 33 -2.31 -17.67 10.21
C ILE A 33 -2.03 -17.58 11.72
N VAL A 34 -1.57 -16.44 12.22
CA VAL A 34 -1.29 -16.27 13.65
C VAL A 34 -2.57 -16.46 14.47
N ALA A 35 -3.68 -15.87 14.03
CA ALA A 35 -4.94 -16.06 14.74
C ALA A 35 -5.41 -17.53 14.77
N TYR A 36 -5.22 -18.27 13.67
CA TYR A 36 -5.50 -19.70 13.61
C TYR A 36 -4.62 -20.50 14.57
N LEU A 37 -3.31 -20.23 14.60
CA LEU A 37 -2.37 -20.90 15.51
C LEU A 37 -2.70 -20.63 16.98
N PHE A 38 -3.25 -19.45 17.28
CA PHE A 38 -3.59 -19.03 18.63
C PHE A 38 -5.01 -19.43 19.06
N LYS A 39 -5.77 -20.16 18.22
CA LYS A 39 -7.20 -20.45 18.45
C LYS A 39 -7.49 -21.22 19.73
N SER A 40 -6.59 -22.12 20.14
CA SER A 40 -6.75 -22.99 21.32
C SER A 40 -6.32 -22.35 22.64
N PHE A 41 -5.75 -21.15 22.60
CA PHE A 41 -5.29 -20.45 23.80
C PHE A 41 -6.42 -19.66 24.48
N SER A 42 -6.18 -19.28 25.74
CA SER A 42 -7.08 -18.41 26.48
C SER A 42 -7.24 -17.04 25.81
N THR A 43 -8.38 -16.39 26.05
CA THR A 43 -8.69 -15.07 25.50
C THR A 43 -7.62 -14.03 25.81
N THR A 44 -6.95 -14.13 26.96
CA THR A 44 -5.85 -13.22 27.34
C THR A 44 -4.66 -13.32 26.38
N ILE A 45 -4.25 -14.55 26.03
CA ILE A 45 -3.11 -14.79 25.13
C ILE A 45 -3.49 -14.40 23.69
N ARG A 46 -4.71 -14.73 23.26
CA ARG A 46 -5.27 -14.30 21.97
C ARG A 46 -5.32 -12.78 21.86
N GLY A 47 -5.71 -12.08 22.94
CA GLY A 47 -5.72 -10.63 23.02
C GLY A 47 -4.33 -10.02 22.91
N ALA A 48 -3.32 -10.60 23.55
CA ALA A 48 -1.94 -10.15 23.41
C ALA A 48 -1.42 -10.31 21.97
N ALA A 49 -1.69 -11.46 21.34
CA ALA A 49 -1.33 -11.69 19.94
C ALA A 49 -2.08 -10.76 18.98
N MET A 50 -3.35 -10.45 19.26
CA MET A 50 -4.15 -9.47 18.52
C MET A 50 -3.53 -8.08 18.57
N VAL A 51 -3.10 -7.61 19.74
CA VAL A 51 -2.45 -6.28 19.87
C VAL A 51 -1.17 -6.22 19.03
N SER A 52 -0.36 -7.28 19.04
CA SER A 52 0.81 -7.37 18.16
C SER A 52 0.44 -7.30 16.68
N ALA A 53 -0.60 -8.02 16.26
CA ALA A 53 -1.11 -7.98 14.89
C ALA A 53 -1.64 -6.58 14.50
N LEU A 54 -2.32 -5.89 15.42
CA LEU A 54 -2.81 -4.53 15.20
C LEU A 54 -1.68 -3.51 14.99
N ILE A 55 -0.56 -3.66 15.69
CA ILE A 55 0.65 -2.85 15.43
C ILE A 55 1.13 -3.08 13.98
N GLY A 56 1.12 -4.34 13.51
CA GLY A 56 1.42 -4.69 12.13
C GLY A 56 0.49 -4.01 11.12
N VAL A 57 -0.82 -3.99 11.38
CA VAL A 57 -1.82 -3.29 10.54
C VAL A 57 -1.53 -1.79 10.46
N VAL A 58 -1.17 -1.16 11.58
CA VAL A 58 -0.79 0.25 11.61
C VAL A 58 0.49 0.49 10.79
N MET A 59 1.50 -0.37 10.92
CA MET A 59 2.73 -0.28 10.13
C MET A 59 2.48 -0.44 8.63
N LEU A 60 1.60 -1.37 8.23
CA LEU A 60 1.20 -1.55 6.83
C LEU A 60 0.53 -0.29 6.25
N THR A 61 -0.20 0.44 7.09
CA THR A 61 -0.85 1.69 6.71
C THR A 61 0.20 2.76 6.37
N PHE A 62 1.15 3.00 7.25
CA PHE A 62 2.24 3.95 7.00
C PHE A 62 3.07 3.56 5.79
N PHE A 63 3.36 2.26 5.62
CA PHE A 63 4.07 1.75 4.46
C PHE A 63 3.31 2.03 3.16
N THR A 64 2.00 1.78 3.13
CA THR A 64 1.14 2.03 1.98
C THR A 64 1.07 3.52 1.64
N MET A 65 0.94 4.39 2.66
CA MET A 65 0.98 5.84 2.46
C MET A 65 2.34 6.31 1.89
N GLY A 66 3.44 5.77 2.41
CA GLY A 66 4.79 6.06 1.91
C GLY A 66 4.99 5.61 0.46
N ALA A 67 4.51 4.42 0.10
CA ALA A 67 4.55 3.90 -1.26
C ALA A 67 3.70 4.77 -2.21
N GLN A 68 2.49 5.15 -1.81
CA GLN A 68 1.62 6.05 -2.59
C GLN A 68 2.29 7.41 -2.84
N ASN A 69 2.84 8.05 -1.80
CA ASN A 69 3.58 9.30 -1.95
C ASN A 69 4.78 9.16 -2.90
N THR A 70 5.47 8.03 -2.85
CA THR A 70 6.59 7.73 -3.75
C THR A 70 6.13 7.65 -5.21
N PHE A 71 4.98 7.01 -5.50
CA PHE A 71 4.41 7.00 -6.85
C PHE A 71 4.05 8.41 -7.36
N PHE A 72 3.49 9.27 -6.51
CA PHE A 72 3.14 10.64 -6.92
C PHE A 72 4.37 11.54 -7.10
N MET A 73 5.41 11.38 -6.29
CA MET A 73 6.69 12.05 -6.51
C MET A 73 7.29 11.63 -7.85
N MET A 74 7.28 10.32 -8.14
CA MET A 74 7.71 9.79 -9.43
C MET A 74 6.92 10.40 -10.59
N LEU A 75 5.58 10.41 -10.52
CA LEU A 75 4.73 11.03 -11.54
C LEU A 75 5.04 12.54 -11.72
N THR A 76 5.30 13.26 -10.63
CA THR A 76 5.70 14.67 -10.68
C THR A 76 7.04 14.84 -11.40
N THR A 77 8.05 14.02 -11.08
CA THR A 77 9.32 14.03 -11.81
C THR A 77 9.12 13.76 -13.30
N LEU A 78 8.24 12.83 -13.66
CA LEU A 78 7.89 12.56 -15.06
C LEU A 78 7.21 13.76 -15.73
N SER A 79 6.33 14.47 -15.02
CA SER A 79 5.69 15.70 -15.50
C SER A 79 6.68 16.84 -15.73
N GLU A 80 7.63 17.04 -14.81
CA GLU A 80 8.72 18.00 -14.97
C GLU A 80 9.62 17.65 -16.17
N MET A 81 9.90 16.36 -16.40
CA MET A 81 10.67 15.92 -17.57
C MET A 81 9.95 16.25 -18.88
N ALA A 82 8.64 16.02 -18.95
CA ALA A 82 7.82 16.39 -20.10
C ALA A 82 7.80 17.91 -20.32
N GLY A 83 7.66 18.70 -19.24
CA GLY A 83 7.71 20.17 -19.31
C GLY A 83 9.07 20.72 -19.75
N ASN A 84 10.15 20.00 -19.46
CA ASN A 84 11.52 20.33 -19.88
C ASN A 84 11.87 19.80 -21.30
N GLY A 85 10.90 19.29 -22.07
CA GLY A 85 11.08 18.92 -23.47
C GLY A 85 11.36 17.44 -23.74
N SER A 86 11.11 16.53 -22.79
CA SER A 86 11.18 15.09 -23.06
C SER A 86 9.92 14.58 -23.77
N GLU A 87 10.06 14.24 -25.06
CA GLU A 87 8.96 13.70 -25.88
C GLU A 87 8.40 12.39 -25.31
N VAL A 88 9.27 11.46 -24.87
CA VAL A 88 8.85 10.17 -24.29
C VAL A 88 8.02 10.36 -23.01
N ALA A 89 8.40 11.31 -22.16
CA ALA A 89 7.64 11.62 -20.95
C ALA A 89 6.31 12.31 -21.29
N ALA A 90 6.32 13.22 -22.27
CA ALA A 90 5.11 13.89 -22.75
C ALA A 90 4.10 12.91 -23.36
N ASP A 91 4.57 11.97 -24.19
CA ASP A 91 3.74 10.93 -24.79
C ASP A 91 3.13 10.00 -23.73
N PHE A 92 3.92 9.60 -22.72
CA PHE A 92 3.41 8.79 -21.62
C PHE A 92 2.31 9.50 -20.82
N LEU A 93 2.51 10.79 -20.49
CA LEU A 93 1.54 11.57 -19.72
C LEU A 93 0.29 11.92 -20.54
N ASN A 94 0.44 12.27 -21.81
CA ASN A 94 -0.68 12.50 -22.73
C ASN A 94 -1.50 11.21 -22.91
N GLY A 95 -0.85 10.06 -23.05
CA GLY A 95 -1.53 8.76 -23.11
C GLY A 95 -2.30 8.42 -21.83
N ALA A 96 -1.87 8.96 -20.68
CA ALA A 96 -2.52 8.79 -19.38
C ALA A 96 -3.48 9.94 -19.00
N ASN A 97 -3.68 10.94 -19.86
CA ASN A 97 -4.41 12.19 -19.56
C ASN A 97 -3.92 12.90 -18.29
N LEU A 98 -2.61 12.93 -18.05
CA LEU A 98 -1.98 13.59 -16.90
C LEU A 98 -1.35 14.93 -17.31
N PRO A 99 -1.34 15.94 -16.41
CA PRO A 99 -0.79 17.26 -16.72
C PRO A 99 0.73 17.24 -16.90
N ILE A 100 1.21 18.10 -17.80
CA ILE A 100 2.63 18.23 -18.17
C ILE A 100 3.20 19.50 -17.54
N GLY A 101 4.39 19.39 -16.93
CA GLY A 101 5.07 20.51 -16.28
C GLY A 101 4.45 20.94 -14.95
N GLU A 102 3.55 20.15 -14.38
CA GLU A 102 2.83 20.46 -13.14
C GLU A 102 3.03 19.37 -12.08
N THR A 103 2.92 19.76 -10.81
CA THR A 103 2.94 18.79 -9.70
C THR A 103 1.69 17.91 -9.74
N ILE A 104 1.89 16.59 -9.77
CA ILE A 104 0.79 15.63 -9.76
C ILE A 104 0.48 15.27 -8.32
N ASN A 105 -0.62 15.83 -7.80
CA ASN A 105 -1.04 15.60 -6.43
C ASN A 105 -1.88 14.32 -6.28
N PRO A 106 -1.78 13.62 -5.13
CA PRO A 106 -2.67 12.51 -4.82
C PRO A 106 -4.13 12.95 -4.79
N PRO A 107 -5.05 12.21 -5.44
CA PRO A 107 -6.48 12.47 -5.35
C PRO A 107 -6.99 12.40 -3.91
N GLY A 108 -7.86 13.32 -3.50
CA GLY A 108 -8.40 13.37 -2.14
C GLY A 108 -9.17 12.10 -1.71
N TRP A 109 -9.77 11.38 -2.67
CA TRP A 109 -10.45 10.11 -2.41
C TRP A 109 -9.48 8.99 -1.98
N MET A 110 -8.19 9.05 -2.35
CA MET A 110 -7.22 8.04 -1.93
C MET A 110 -7.02 8.07 -0.41
N MET A 111 -7.01 9.26 0.20
CA MET A 111 -6.96 9.38 1.64
C MET A 111 -8.20 8.76 2.31
N ALA A 112 -9.39 9.03 1.77
CA ALA A 112 -10.63 8.46 2.29
C ALA A 112 -10.64 6.92 2.22
N LEU A 113 -10.27 6.35 1.06
CA LEU A 113 -10.19 4.89 0.91
C LEU A 113 -9.12 4.27 1.81
N SER A 114 -7.98 4.95 2.00
CA SER A 114 -6.94 4.46 2.91
C SER A 114 -7.46 4.36 4.35
N LEU A 115 -8.22 5.35 4.82
CA LEU A 115 -8.80 5.34 6.16
C LEU A 115 -9.87 4.24 6.32
N VAL A 116 -10.73 4.06 5.31
CA VAL A 116 -11.70 2.96 5.27
C VAL A 116 -10.99 1.61 5.34
N GLN A 117 -9.90 1.43 4.58
CA GLN A 117 -9.10 0.20 4.61
C GLN A 117 -8.50 -0.07 5.98
N VAL A 118 -8.01 0.95 6.69
CA VAL A 118 -7.49 0.80 8.07
C VAL A 118 -8.59 0.30 9.01
N VAL A 119 -9.77 0.92 8.97
CA VAL A 119 -10.90 0.55 9.83
C VAL A 119 -11.34 -0.89 9.56
N ILE A 120 -11.42 -1.28 8.29
CA ILE A 120 -11.76 -2.66 7.90
C ILE A 120 -10.72 -3.64 8.45
N ASN A 121 -9.42 -3.39 8.25
CA ASN A 121 -8.37 -4.28 8.75
C ASN A 121 -8.35 -4.37 10.27
N PHE A 122 -8.62 -3.26 10.96
CA PHE A 122 -8.74 -3.23 12.41
C PHE A 122 -9.90 -4.13 12.88
N ALA A 123 -11.10 -3.93 12.34
CA ALA A 123 -12.28 -4.69 12.68
C ALA A 123 -12.11 -6.19 12.38
N LEU A 124 -11.55 -6.52 11.22
CA LEU A 124 -11.27 -7.91 10.83
C LEU A 124 -10.22 -8.54 11.76
N THR A 125 -9.16 -7.83 12.12
CA THR A 125 -8.14 -8.36 13.05
C THR A 125 -8.76 -8.68 14.41
N VAL A 126 -9.57 -7.78 14.97
CA VAL A 126 -10.28 -8.01 16.23
C VAL A 126 -11.22 -9.21 16.12
N TYR A 127 -12.00 -9.27 15.04
CA TYR A 127 -12.93 -10.37 14.78
C TYR A 127 -12.22 -11.72 14.72
N VAL A 128 -11.18 -11.82 13.89
CA VAL A 128 -10.44 -13.06 13.64
C VAL A 128 -9.74 -13.58 14.90
N PHE A 129 -9.22 -12.68 15.75
CA PHE A 129 -8.56 -13.08 16.98
C PHE A 129 -9.50 -13.42 18.14
N LEU A 130 -10.65 -12.74 18.28
CA LEU A 130 -11.50 -12.88 19.48
C LEU A 130 -12.82 -13.62 19.23
N PHE A 131 -13.40 -13.46 18.04
CA PHE A 131 -14.78 -13.88 17.76
C PHE A 131 -14.91 -14.97 16.70
N ALA A 132 -13.90 -15.15 15.84
CA ALA A 132 -13.94 -16.19 14.82
C ALA A 132 -14.10 -17.58 15.43
N GLN A 133 -15.16 -18.27 15.01
CA GLN A 133 -15.39 -19.67 15.28
C GLN A 133 -14.66 -20.48 14.22
N TRP A 134 -13.45 -20.92 14.54
CA TRP A 134 -12.57 -21.66 13.63
C TRP A 134 -13.03 -23.10 13.41
N ASP A 135 -13.75 -23.66 14.37
CA ASP A 135 -14.32 -24.99 14.31
C ASP A 135 -15.85 -24.83 14.39
N ASN A 136 -16.53 -24.89 13.24
CA ASN A 136 -17.95 -25.22 13.23
C ASN A 136 -18.05 -26.69 13.64
N SER A 137 -18.78 -26.95 14.72
CA SER A 137 -19.20 -28.31 15.09
C SER A 137 -20.04 -28.93 13.99
#